data_AF-A0A1H2FG15-F1
#
_entry.id   AF-A0A1H2FG15-F1
#
_cell.length_a   1.000
_cell.length_b   1.000
_cell.length_c   1.000
_cell.angle_alpha   90.00
_cell.angle_beta   90.00
_cell.angle_gamma   90.00
#
_symmetry.space_group_name_H-M   'P 1'
#
loop_
_entity.id
_entity.type
_entity.pdbx_description
1 polymer ?
#
loop_
_entity_poly.entity_id
_entity_poly.type
_entity_poly.pdbx_seq_one_letter_code
_entity_poly.pdbx_strand_id
1 'polypeptide(L)'
;MSLTSKLALIAAIGMLFAMFLFVIFGQITVRRLRKKSEIKQLLGMELASGWDIINVAGALSRPKWFSEKLRKTPIYFMAADERPLYEHTNKFERCLARLFFWSWMSSVALILIIIALSEFGIID
;
A
#
# COMPACT_ATOMS: atom_id res chain seq x y z
N MET A 1 3.25 15.86 26.85
CA MET A 1 3.65 15.29 25.54
C MET A 1 3.67 16.42 24.54
N SER A 2 4.79 16.59 23.82
CA SER A 2 4.92 17.56 22.71
C SER A 2 3.90 17.27 21.61
N LEU A 3 3.63 18.23 20.73
CA LEU A 3 2.79 18.00 19.56
C LEU A 3 3.41 16.90 18.68
N THR A 4 4.73 16.93 18.47
CA THR A 4 5.45 15.87 17.76
C THR A 4 5.21 14.51 18.39
N SER A 5 5.30 14.39 19.71
CA SER A 5 5.08 13.11 20.41
C SER A 5 3.66 12.57 20.20
N LYS A 6 2.65 13.45 20.21
CA LYS A 6 1.25 13.04 20.00
C LYS A 6 1.01 12.61 18.56
N LEU A 7 1.51 13.37 17.57
CA LEU A 7 1.38 13.04 16.16
C LEU A 7 2.14 11.77 15.79
N ALA A 8 3.35 11.60 16.34
CA ALA A 8 4.14 10.38 16.18
C ALA A 8 3.43 9.16 16.77
N LEU A 9 2.79 9.29 17.94
CA LEU A 9 1.98 8.22 18.53
C LEU A 9 0.79 7.83 17.62
N ILE A 10 0.07 8.81 17.07
CA ILE A 10 -1.02 8.55 16.12
C ILE A 10 -0.50 7.81 14.88
N ALA A 11 0.61 8.27 14.32
CA ALA A 11 1.24 7.64 13.15
C ALA A 11 1.71 6.21 13.47
N ALA A 12 2.26 5.98 14.67
CA ALA A 12 2.69 4.66 15.13
C ALA A 12 1.52 3.70 15.29
N ILE A 13 0.41 4.15 15.88
CA ILE A 13 -0.82 3.33 15.99
C ILE A 13 -1.36 2.99 14.60
N GLY A 14 -1.42 3.97 13.69
CA GLY A 14 -1.83 3.75 12.30
C GLY A 14 -0.93 2.74 11.58
N MET A 15 0.38 2.84 11.79
CA MET A 15 1.36 1.90 11.23
C MET A 15 1.18 0.49 11.78
N LEU A 16 1.02 0.32 13.10
CA LEU A 16 0.78 -0.97 13.73
C LEU A 16 -0.50 -1.62 13.19
N PHE A 17 -1.56 -0.85 13.04
CA PHE A 17 -2.79 -1.32 12.41
C PHE A 17 -2.56 -1.73 10.95
N ALA A 18 -1.81 -0.94 10.18
CA ALA A 18 -1.44 -1.28 8.81
C ALA A 18 -0.59 -2.56 8.72
N MET A 19 0.31 -2.81 9.67
CA MET A 19 1.11 -4.05 9.73
C MET A 19 0.23 -5.27 9.98
N PHE A 20 -0.79 -5.17 10.84
CA PHE A 20 -1.75 -6.24 11.03
C PHE A 20 -2.53 -6.53 9.74
N LEU A 21 -3.01 -5.48 9.06
CA LEU A 21 -3.69 -5.61 7.78
C LEU A 21 -2.78 -6.15 6.68
N PHE A 22 -1.49 -5.80 6.67
CA PHE A 22 -0.49 -6.32 5.74
C PHE A 22 -0.40 -7.84 5.83
N VAL A 23 -0.30 -8.39 7.05
CA VAL A 23 -0.24 -9.84 7.27
C VAL A 23 -1.55 -10.49 6.81
N ILE A 24 -2.70 -9.95 7.19
CA ILE A 24 -4.01 -10.52 6.81
C ILE A 24 -4.18 -10.52 5.29
N PHE A 25 -3.98 -9.36 4.64
CA PHE A 25 -4.13 -9.22 3.20
C PHE A 25 -3.14 -10.10 2.43
N GLY A 26 -1.89 -10.18 2.92
CA GLY A 26 -0.86 -11.05 2.40
C GLY A 26 -1.27 -12.53 2.44
N GLN A 27 -1.79 -13.00 3.58
CA GLN A 27 -2.14 -14.41 3.77
C GLN A 27 -3.45 -14.81 3.08
N ILE A 28 -4.48 -13.96 3.12
CA ILE A 28 -5.81 -14.27 2.57
C ILE A 28 -5.84 -14.06 1.06
N THR A 29 -5.34 -12.92 0.57
CA THR A 29 -5.51 -12.51 -0.82
C THR A 29 -4.25 -12.77 -1.63
N VAL A 30 -3.13 -12.18 -1.26
CA VAL A 30 -1.93 -12.19 -2.12
C VAL A 30 -1.35 -13.59 -2.26
N ARG A 31 -1.33 -14.39 -1.18
CA ARG A 31 -0.92 -15.81 -1.22
C ARG A 31 -1.78 -16.63 -2.20
N ARG A 32 -3.08 -16.34 -2.31
CA ARG A 32 -3.98 -16.98 -3.27
C ARG A 32 -3.68 -16.52 -4.70
N LEU A 33 -3.42 -15.23 -4.90
CA LEU A 33 -3.08 -14.68 -6.21
C LEU A 33 -1.75 -15.23 -6.74
N ARG A 34 -0.72 -15.38 -5.88
CA ARG A 34 0.58 -15.98 -6.25
C ARG A 34 0.51 -17.41 -6.78
N LYS A 35 -0.53 -18.16 -6.39
CA LYS A 35 -0.73 -19.56 -6.85
C LYS A 35 -1.29 -19.65 -8.27
N LYS A 36 -1.83 -18.55 -8.82
CA LYS A 36 -2.37 -18.51 -10.18
C LYS A 36 -1.28 -18.07 -11.16
N SER A 37 -0.82 -19.00 -12.00
CA SER A 37 0.25 -18.78 -12.97
C SER A 37 0.01 -17.59 -13.89
N GLU A 38 -1.24 -17.39 -14.30
CA GLU A 38 -1.69 -16.31 -15.21
C GLU A 38 -1.43 -14.90 -14.67
N ILE A 39 -1.55 -14.71 -13.35
CA ILE A 39 -1.47 -13.37 -12.73
C ILE A 39 -0.23 -13.16 -11.89
N LYS A 40 0.53 -14.23 -11.60
CA LYS A 40 1.75 -14.13 -10.78
C LYS A 40 2.74 -13.12 -11.35
N GLN A 41 2.89 -13.07 -12.67
CA GLN A 41 3.79 -12.14 -13.36
C GLN A 41 3.25 -10.69 -13.39
N LEU A 42 1.98 -10.48 -13.03
CA LEU A 42 1.29 -9.19 -13.09
C LEU A 42 1.19 -8.51 -11.71
N LEU A 43 1.79 -9.09 -10.67
CA LEU A 43 1.80 -8.55 -9.30
C LEU A 43 2.85 -7.42 -9.09
N GLY A 44 3.50 -6.99 -10.17
CA GLY A 44 4.59 -6.01 -10.14
C GLY A 44 5.93 -6.63 -9.73
N MET A 45 6.96 -5.79 -9.65
CA MET A 45 8.30 -6.23 -9.30
C MET A 45 8.39 -6.55 -7.81
N GLU A 46 8.93 -7.72 -7.46
CA GLU A 46 9.28 -8.09 -6.08
C GLU A 46 10.67 -7.54 -5.73
N LEU A 47 10.74 -6.26 -5.31
CA LEU A 47 12.00 -5.65 -4.85
C LEU A 47 12.53 -6.31 -3.56
N ALA A 48 11.62 -6.79 -2.72
CA ALA A 48 11.89 -7.55 -1.51
C ALA A 48 10.74 -8.55 -1.29
N SER A 49 10.97 -9.57 -0.46
CA SER A 49 9.91 -10.52 -0.09
C SER A 49 8.70 -9.80 0.49
N GLY A 50 7.52 -10.00 -0.10
CA GLY A 50 6.27 -9.36 0.31
C GLY A 50 6.02 -7.98 -0.29
N TRP A 51 6.89 -7.46 -1.15
CA TRP A 51 6.70 -6.18 -1.83
C TRP A 51 5.49 -6.18 -2.78
N ASP A 52 5.20 -7.33 -3.38
CA ASP A 52 3.98 -7.56 -4.18
C ASP A 52 2.69 -7.32 -3.39
N ILE A 53 2.68 -7.48 -2.06
CA ILE A 53 1.51 -7.16 -1.21
C ILE A 53 1.19 -5.67 -1.30
N ILE A 54 2.22 -4.82 -1.25
CA ILE A 54 2.10 -3.37 -1.39
C ILE A 54 1.66 -3.02 -2.81
N ASN A 55 2.28 -3.64 -3.83
CA ASN A 55 1.92 -3.41 -5.24
C ASN A 55 0.46 -3.73 -5.53
N VAL A 56 -0.01 -4.91 -5.10
CA VAL A 56 -1.40 -5.37 -5.30
C VAL A 56 -2.36 -4.45 -4.56
N ALA A 57 -2.06 -4.10 -3.31
CA ALA A 57 -2.91 -3.20 -2.53
C ALA A 57 -3.01 -1.81 -3.17
N GLY A 58 -1.88 -1.26 -3.64
CA GLY A 58 -1.84 0.01 -4.35
C GLY A 58 -2.62 -0.01 -5.66
N ALA A 59 -2.47 -1.07 -6.46
CA ALA A 59 -3.21 -1.24 -7.72
C ALA A 59 -4.73 -1.31 -7.49
N LEU A 60 -5.20 -1.96 -6.42
CA LEU A 60 -6.62 -2.04 -6.07
C LEU A 60 -7.19 -0.76 -5.42
N SER A 61 -6.31 0.13 -4.95
CA SER A 61 -6.68 1.33 -4.19
C SER A 61 -6.60 2.62 -4.98
N ARG A 62 -5.79 2.65 -6.05
CA ARG A 62 -5.63 3.84 -6.90
C ARG A 62 -6.80 4.00 -7.89
N PRO A 63 -7.12 5.24 -8.30
CA PRO A 63 -8.16 5.48 -9.28
C PRO A 63 -7.72 5.04 -10.69
N LYS A 64 -8.69 4.65 -11.54
CA LYS A 64 -8.43 4.14 -12.90
C LYS A 64 -7.55 5.06 -13.74
N TRP A 65 -7.79 6.37 -13.70
CA TRP A 65 -7.01 7.34 -14.48
C TRP A 65 -5.51 7.31 -14.11
N PHE A 66 -5.18 7.04 -12.85
CA PHE A 66 -3.80 6.96 -12.39
C PHE A 66 -3.13 5.68 -12.90
N SER A 67 -3.86 4.56 -12.89
CA SER A 67 -3.40 3.32 -13.52
C SER A 67 -3.11 3.49 -15.01
N GLU A 68 -4.03 4.12 -15.75
CA GLU A 68 -3.85 4.38 -17.18
C GLU A 68 -2.64 5.27 -17.45
N LYS A 69 -2.40 6.27 -16.60
CA LYS A 69 -1.21 7.12 -16.70
C LYS A 69 0.07 6.34 -16.44
N LEU A 70 0.10 5.51 -15.39
CA LEU A 70 1.28 4.71 -15.06
C LEU A 70 1.63 3.71 -16.16
N ARG A 71 0.63 3.13 -16.82
CA ARG A 71 0.81 2.18 -17.94
C ARG A 71 1.53 2.79 -19.14
N LYS A 72 1.49 4.11 -19.30
CA LYS A 72 2.21 4.83 -20.35
C LYS A 72 3.67 5.14 -19.99
N THR A 73 4.11 4.80 -18.78
CA THR A 73 5.46 5.12 -18.30
C THR A 73 6.40 3.91 -18.42
N PRO A 74 7.71 4.13 -18.60
CA PRO A 74 8.70 3.04 -18.67
C PRO A 74 8.79 2.19 -17.39
N ILE A 75 8.35 2.73 -16.25
CA ILE A 75 8.40 2.07 -14.93
C ILE A 75 7.15 1.22 -14.62
N TYR A 76 6.23 1.07 -15.57
CA TYR A 76 4.98 0.34 -15.37
C TYR A 76 5.18 -1.09 -14.83
N PHE A 77 6.21 -1.78 -15.32
CA PHE A 77 6.56 -3.14 -14.91
C PHE A 77 6.86 -3.29 -13.42
N MET A 78 7.17 -2.19 -12.72
CA MET A 78 7.38 -2.21 -11.27
C MET A 78 6.06 -2.30 -10.49
N ALA A 79 4.94 -1.86 -11.07
CA ALA A 79 3.64 -1.85 -10.43
C ALA A 79 2.75 -3.01 -10.89
N ALA A 80 1.83 -3.44 -10.02
CA ALA A 80 0.83 -4.42 -10.41
C ALA A 80 -0.23 -3.82 -11.37
N ASP A 81 -0.73 -4.65 -12.31
CA ASP A 81 -1.85 -4.28 -13.18
C ASP A 81 -3.17 -4.51 -12.43
N GLU A 82 -3.98 -3.46 -12.28
CA GLU A 82 -5.26 -3.57 -11.57
C GLU A 82 -6.28 -4.44 -12.31
N ARG A 83 -6.25 -4.51 -13.65
CA ARG A 83 -7.28 -5.20 -14.44
C ARG A 83 -7.44 -6.68 -14.05
N PRO A 84 -6.39 -7.52 -14.12
CA PRO A 84 -6.47 -8.91 -13.69
C PRO A 84 -6.75 -9.05 -12.19
N LEU A 85 -6.29 -8.09 -11.37
CA LEU A 85 -6.56 -8.11 -9.93
C LEU A 85 -8.06 -7.92 -9.63
N TYR A 86 -8.75 -7.05 -10.36
CA TYR A 86 -10.20 -6.90 -10.22
C TYR A 86 -10.94 -8.16 -10.66
N GLU A 87 -10.46 -8.90 -11.66
CA GLU A 87 -11.09 -10.15 -12.10
C GLU A 87 -10.95 -11.28 -11.07
N HIS A 88 -9.83 -11.33 -10.34
CA HIS A 88 -9.55 -12.41 -9.38
C HIS A 88 -9.82 -12.07 -7.91
N THR A 89 -10.24 -10.85 -7.59
CA THR A 89 -10.57 -10.41 -6.23
C THR A 89 -12.04 -10.08 -6.05
N ASN A 90 -12.59 -10.39 -4.88
CA ASN A 90 -13.96 -10.02 -4.52
C ASN A 90 -14.03 -8.65 -3.83
N LYS A 91 -15.24 -8.17 -3.53
CA LYS A 91 -15.45 -6.84 -2.89
C LYS A 91 -14.79 -6.73 -1.52
N PHE A 92 -14.78 -7.81 -0.72
CA PHE A 92 -14.15 -7.83 0.60
C PHE A 92 -12.63 -7.65 0.48
N GLU A 93 -11.97 -8.40 -0.41
CA GLU A 93 -10.53 -8.31 -0.62
C GLU A 93 -10.12 -6.92 -1.12
N ARG A 94 -10.92 -6.31 -2.00
CA ARG A 94 -10.69 -4.94 -2.48
C ARG A 94 -10.88 -3.89 -1.38
N CYS A 95 -11.83 -4.11 -0.46
CA CYS A 95 -12.00 -3.26 0.71
C CYS A 95 -10.79 -3.38 1.64
N LEU A 96 -10.38 -4.61 1.95
CA LEU A 96 -9.22 -4.91 2.78
C LEU A 96 -7.93 -4.31 2.20
N ALA A 97 -7.73 -4.42 0.88
CA ALA A 97 -6.61 -3.80 0.18
C ALA A 97 -6.56 -2.28 0.38
N ARG A 98 -7.71 -1.61 0.28
CA ARG A 98 -7.83 -0.14 0.46
C ARG A 98 -7.60 0.27 1.90
N LEU A 99 -8.17 -0.46 2.85
CA LEU A 99 -7.95 -0.22 4.28
C LEU A 99 -6.47 -0.34 4.62
N PHE A 100 -5.82 -1.42 4.15
CA PHE A 100 -4.38 -1.60 4.32
C PHE A 100 -3.59 -0.45 3.68
N PHE A 101 -3.79 -0.22 2.38
CA PHE A 101 -2.99 0.72 1.61
C PHE A 101 -3.08 2.15 2.14
N TRP A 102 -4.29 2.63 2.43
CA TRP A 102 -4.48 4.00 2.92
C TRP A 102 -4.04 4.16 4.38
N SER A 103 -4.15 3.14 5.23
CA SER A 103 -3.60 3.19 6.59
C SER A 103 -2.07 3.26 6.54
N TRP A 104 -1.43 2.45 5.70
CA TRP A 104 0.02 2.45 5.52
C TRP A 104 0.51 3.78 4.92
N MET A 105 -0.05 4.21 3.78
CA MET A 105 0.35 5.43 3.09
C MET A 105 0.16 6.69 3.93
N SER A 106 -0.96 6.80 4.65
CA SER A 106 -1.21 7.97 5.52
C SER A 106 -0.25 7.99 6.71
N SER A 107 0.06 6.84 7.30
CA SER A 107 1.04 6.75 8.39
C SER A 107 2.45 7.11 7.94
N VAL A 108 2.90 6.61 6.79
CA VAL A 108 4.21 6.98 6.21
C VAL A 108 4.25 8.47 5.89
N ALA A 109 3.22 9.00 5.21
CA ALA A 109 3.16 10.40 4.87
C ALA A 109 3.18 11.30 6.12
N LEU A 110 2.43 10.93 7.17
CA LEU A 110 2.40 11.66 8.43
C LEU A 110 3.78 11.66 9.11
N ILE A 111 4.48 10.52 9.14
CA ILE A 111 5.85 10.46 9.69
C ILE A 111 6.79 11.39 8.92
N LEU A 112 6.76 11.35 7.58
CA LEU A 112 7.60 12.22 6.75
C LEU A 112 7.30 13.71 6.97
N ILE A 113 6.02 14.06 7.09
CA ILE A 113 5.59 15.44 7.39
C ILE A 113 6.07 15.86 8.78
N ILE A 114 5.94 15.00 9.80
CA ILE A 114 6.41 15.30 11.16
C ILE A 114 7.92 15.57 11.15
N ILE A 115 8.71 14.70 10.51
CA ILE A 115 10.16 14.88 10.40
C ILE A 115 10.47 16.21 9.73
N ALA A 116 9.87 16.50 8.58
CA ALA A 116 10.11 17.75 7.88
C ALA A 116 9.76 18.97 8.74
N LEU A 117 8.57 19.00 9.37
CA LEU A 117 8.14 20.13 10.19
C LEU A 117 9.01 20.33 11.44
N SER A 118 9.50 19.24 12.05
CA SER A 118 10.40 19.30 13.21
C SER A 118 11.78 19.84 12.82
N GLU A 119 12.34 19.40 11.69
CA GLU A 119 13.61 19.92 11.14
C GLU A 119 13.52 21.41 10.79
N PHE A 120 12.36 21.90 10.34
CA PHE A 120 12.12 23.33 10.12
C PHE A 120 11.74 24.11 11.39
N GLY A 121 11.67 23.47 12.55
CA GLY A 121 11.32 24.11 13.83
C GLY A 121 9.87 24.61 13.92
N ILE A 122 8.97 24.08 13.09
CA ILE A 122 7.54 24.45 13.08
C ILE A 122 6.77 23.79 14.23
N ILE A 123 7.20 22.59 14.64
CA ILE A 123 6.62 21.82 15.75
C ILE A 123 7.70 21.41 16.76
N ASP A 124 7.28 21.21 18.00
CA ASP A 124 8.11 20.94 19.18
C ASP A 124 8.49 19.46 19.38
#